data_AF-A0AAD1DAG3-F1
#
_entry.id   AF-A0AAD1DAG3-F1
#
_cell.length_a   1.000
_cell.length_b   1.000
_cell.length_c   1.000
_cell.angle_alpha   90.00
_cell.angle_beta   90.00
_cell.angle_gamma   90.00
#
_symmetry.space_group_name_H-M   'P 1'
#
loop_
_entity.id
_entity.type
_entity.pdbx_description
1 polymer ?
#
loop_
_entity_poly.entity_id
_entity_poly.type
_entity_poly.pdbx_seq_one_letter_code
_entity_poly.pdbx_strand_id
1 'polypeptide(L)'
;MSRWNALSQKCSDNDLTMETLFSWYLEYLESKTSREKMKKRLVTWFNELNKTPLEYLKGVEDFYNTYCEILEMQDRHAHLLSYKDDDYLYVILCTSILHHYSDQDIEALKELLVKFYYQNWVATREEPKKQTNCNIIKALKEKKSVESIASIVKEYLDYHKITQDFKKNLQDSKLYEQHKKSSKNSWLRPILILVEYSMSDDPKPKRIEKNDFHVEHILPQNPDPSSQWVKDFSEEERGLYTHSLANLTLLGGTKNTQASNLDFKDKKKIYMGEIKLNKKKIPRVMTCYKMTIDVAQYTEWTPKSLEKRKEDLIKIIESVLEL
;
A
#
# COMPACT_ATOMS: atom_id res chain seq x y z
N MET A 1 -22.72 -28.72 13.81
CA MET A 1 -21.57 -28.42 12.92
C MET A 1 -20.31 -28.54 13.76
N SER A 2 -19.28 -29.28 13.32
CA SER A 2 -18.02 -29.36 14.09
C SER A 2 -17.39 -27.97 14.22
N ARG A 3 -16.65 -27.69 15.30
CA ARG A 3 -15.95 -26.40 15.48
C ARG A 3 -15.05 -26.06 14.30
N TRP A 4 -14.38 -27.06 13.73
CA TRP A 4 -13.59 -26.94 12.50
C TRP A 4 -14.40 -26.46 11.30
N ASN A 5 -15.61 -27.00 11.08
CA ASN A 5 -16.46 -26.56 9.97
C ASN A 5 -16.97 -25.13 10.19
N ALA A 6 -17.26 -24.75 11.44
CA ALA A 6 -17.66 -23.38 11.76
C ALA A 6 -16.52 -22.38 11.51
N LEU A 7 -15.29 -22.71 11.92
CA LEU A 7 -14.12 -21.89 11.64
C LEU A 7 -13.83 -21.80 10.13
N SER A 8 -13.97 -22.92 9.40
CA SER A 8 -13.81 -22.93 7.94
C SER A 8 -14.81 -22.01 7.25
N GLN A 9 -16.07 -22.01 7.69
CA GLN A 9 -17.09 -21.10 7.15
C GLN A 9 -16.71 -19.65 7.41
N LYS A 10 -16.34 -19.32 8.65
CA LYS A 10 -15.89 -17.97 9.03
C LYS A 10 -14.70 -17.47 8.19
N CYS A 11 -13.73 -18.33 7.91
CA CYS A 11 -12.60 -18.00 7.03
C CYS A 11 -13.10 -17.65 5.62
N SER A 12 -13.97 -18.49 5.04
CA SER A 12 -14.54 -18.24 3.72
C SER A 12 -15.35 -16.94 3.64
N ASP A 13 -16.07 -16.59 4.71
CA ASP A 13 -16.84 -15.34 4.78
C ASP A 13 -15.93 -14.09 4.77
N ASN A 14 -14.63 -14.23 5.03
CA ASN A 14 -13.62 -13.17 5.00
C ASN A 14 -12.58 -13.36 3.89
N ASP A 15 -12.91 -14.10 2.83
CA ASP A 15 -12.00 -14.40 1.70
C ASP A 15 -10.66 -15.07 2.13
N LEU A 16 -10.64 -15.75 3.28
CA LEU A 16 -9.49 -16.49 3.81
C LEU A 16 -9.69 -18.00 3.65
N THR A 17 -8.63 -18.73 3.30
CA THR A 17 -8.68 -20.20 3.32
C THR A 17 -8.21 -20.74 4.67
N MET A 18 -8.74 -21.89 5.07
CA MET A 18 -8.26 -22.61 6.27
C MET A 18 -6.77 -22.94 6.17
N GLU A 19 -6.28 -23.30 4.98
CA GLU A 19 -4.87 -23.60 4.75
C GLU A 19 -3.98 -22.38 5.02
N THR A 20 -4.38 -21.21 4.53
CA THR A 20 -3.70 -19.94 4.78
C THR A 20 -3.69 -19.63 6.28
N LEU A 21 -4.83 -19.72 6.96
CA LEU A 21 -4.93 -19.47 8.41
C LEU A 21 -3.98 -20.39 9.20
N PHE A 22 -3.97 -21.69 8.90
CA PHE A 22 -3.05 -22.62 9.56
C PHE A 22 -1.59 -22.27 9.26
N SER A 23 -1.26 -21.94 8.01
CA SER A 23 0.10 -21.54 7.62
C SER A 23 0.57 -20.33 8.45
N TRP A 24 -0.29 -19.31 8.60
CA TRP A 24 -0.02 -18.12 9.40
C TRP A 24 0.15 -18.43 10.88
N TYR A 25 -0.75 -19.22 11.45
CA TYR A 25 -0.63 -19.64 12.84
C TYR A 25 0.64 -20.45 13.10
N LEU A 26 1.06 -21.28 12.13
CA LEU A 26 2.33 -22.01 12.21
C LEU A 26 3.56 -21.09 12.09
N GLU A 27 3.52 -20.04 11.24
CA GLU A 27 4.56 -18.99 11.24
C GLU A 27 4.66 -18.29 12.60
N TYR A 28 3.51 -17.95 13.20
CA TYR A 28 3.47 -17.37 14.55
C TYR A 28 4.09 -18.29 15.61
N LEU A 29 3.76 -19.60 15.58
CA LEU A 29 4.26 -20.55 16.58
C LEU A 29 5.78 -20.75 16.48
N GLU A 30 6.32 -21.06 15.30
CA GLU A 30 7.71 -21.46 15.16
C GLU A 30 8.67 -20.32 14.82
N SER A 31 8.27 -19.21 14.19
CA SER A 31 9.18 -18.10 13.81
C SER A 31 10.53 -18.57 13.18
N LYS A 32 10.52 -19.69 12.44
CA LYS A 32 11.71 -20.33 11.84
C LYS A 32 11.58 -20.45 10.32
N THR A 33 12.72 -20.53 9.63
CA THR A 33 12.79 -20.60 8.16
C THR A 33 12.27 -21.93 7.58
N SER A 34 11.80 -21.90 6.33
CA SER A 34 11.04 -22.97 5.65
C SER A 34 11.71 -24.35 5.59
N ARG A 35 13.03 -24.42 5.79
CA ARG A 35 13.80 -25.67 5.67
C ARG A 35 13.53 -26.64 6.84
N GLU A 36 13.11 -26.15 8.01
CA GLU A 36 12.65 -26.99 9.13
C GLU A 36 11.16 -27.34 9.05
N LYS A 37 10.34 -26.49 8.42
CA LYS A 37 8.87 -26.67 8.30
C LYS A 37 8.45 -27.87 7.47
N MET A 38 9.15 -28.18 6.38
CA MET A 38 8.74 -29.23 5.42
C MET A 38 8.84 -30.68 5.96
N LYS A 39 9.42 -30.90 7.15
CA LYS A 39 9.62 -32.27 7.68
C LYS A 39 8.54 -32.75 8.65
N LYS A 40 7.55 -31.94 9.01
CA LYS A 40 6.62 -32.26 10.12
C LYS A 40 5.17 -32.24 9.69
N ARG A 41 4.48 -33.39 9.80
CA ARG A 41 3.03 -33.52 9.56
C ARG A 41 2.26 -32.87 10.73
N LEU A 42 0.99 -32.48 10.54
CA LEU A 42 0.10 -32.01 11.61
C LEU A 42 0.11 -32.92 12.86
N VAL A 43 0.24 -34.23 12.67
CA VAL A 43 0.36 -35.21 13.77
C VAL A 43 1.63 -35.00 14.60
N THR A 44 2.73 -34.62 13.96
CA THR A 44 3.99 -34.29 14.64
C THR A 44 3.85 -33.03 15.50
N TRP A 45 3.04 -32.06 15.07
CA TRP A 45 2.82 -30.80 15.79
C TRP A 45 2.08 -30.96 17.12
N PHE A 46 1.07 -31.83 17.20
CA PHE A 46 0.41 -32.11 18.47
C PHE A 46 1.38 -32.67 19.51
N ASN A 47 2.30 -33.54 19.06
CA ASN A 47 3.30 -34.15 19.92
C ASN A 47 4.41 -33.16 20.34
N GLU A 48 4.83 -32.26 19.45
CA GLU A 48 5.91 -31.31 19.73
C GLU A 48 5.48 -30.10 20.54
N LEU A 49 4.25 -29.60 20.34
CA LEU A 49 3.71 -28.50 21.13
C LEU A 49 3.24 -28.93 22.52
N ASN A 50 3.20 -30.24 22.79
CA ASN A 50 2.63 -30.82 24.01
C ASN A 50 1.21 -30.29 24.31
N LYS A 51 0.40 -30.09 23.26
CA LYS A 51 -0.97 -29.56 23.32
C LYS A 51 -1.97 -30.59 22.82
N THR A 52 -3.12 -30.65 23.48
CA THR A 52 -4.25 -31.45 22.98
C THR A 52 -4.81 -30.85 21.68
N PRO A 53 -5.48 -31.65 20.83
CA PRO A 53 -6.16 -31.12 19.63
C PRO A 53 -7.14 -29.98 19.92
N LEU A 54 -7.78 -30.00 21.09
CA LEU A 54 -8.73 -28.97 21.52
C LEU A 54 -8.03 -27.65 21.87
N GLU A 55 -6.89 -27.70 22.56
CA GLU A 55 -6.08 -26.52 22.89
C GLU A 55 -5.43 -25.91 21.65
N TYR A 56 -4.98 -26.75 20.71
CA TYR A 56 -4.46 -26.28 19.43
C TYR A 56 -5.55 -25.55 18.63
N LEU A 57 -6.73 -26.16 18.49
CA LEU A 57 -7.88 -25.53 17.83
C LEU A 57 -8.25 -24.20 18.49
N LYS A 58 -8.26 -24.14 19.83
CA LYS A 58 -8.53 -22.88 20.53
C LYS A 58 -7.51 -21.80 20.16
N GLY A 59 -6.22 -22.12 20.10
CA GLY A 59 -5.20 -21.16 19.68
C GLY A 59 -5.35 -20.69 18.22
N VAL A 60 -5.81 -21.56 17.32
CA VAL A 60 -6.14 -21.18 15.94
C VAL A 60 -7.34 -20.25 15.89
N GLU A 61 -8.40 -20.53 16.67
CA GLU A 61 -9.57 -19.67 16.79
C GLU A 61 -9.21 -18.30 17.38
N ASP A 62 -8.38 -18.26 18.42
CA ASP A 62 -7.89 -17.02 19.01
C ASP A 62 -7.10 -16.19 17.99
N PHE A 63 -6.20 -16.82 17.23
CA PHE A 63 -5.45 -16.16 16.16
C PHE A 63 -6.37 -15.62 15.04
N TYR A 64 -7.38 -16.39 14.65
CA TYR A 64 -8.38 -15.97 13.66
C TYR A 64 -9.19 -14.76 14.14
N ASN A 65 -9.59 -14.74 15.42
CA ASN A 65 -10.32 -13.60 15.97
C ASN A 65 -9.45 -12.33 15.94
N THR A 66 -8.17 -12.43 16.29
CA THR A 66 -7.22 -11.33 16.14
C THR A 66 -7.04 -10.88 14.70
N TYR A 67 -7.02 -11.82 13.74
CA TYR A 67 -7.01 -11.47 12.32
C TYR A 67 -8.26 -10.65 11.93
N CYS A 68 -9.44 -11.00 12.44
CA CYS A 68 -10.66 -10.23 12.19
C CYS A 68 -10.54 -8.81 12.75
N GLU A 69 -9.98 -8.64 13.95
CA GLU A 69 -9.74 -7.31 14.54
C GLU A 69 -8.86 -6.45 13.63
N ILE A 70 -7.84 -7.04 12.98
CA ILE A 70 -6.97 -6.33 12.03
C ILE A 70 -7.74 -5.90 10.78
N LEU A 71 -8.63 -6.75 10.25
CA LEU A 71 -9.46 -6.41 9.09
C LEU A 71 -10.43 -5.26 9.37
N GLU A 72 -10.88 -5.12 10.63
CA GLU A 72 -11.79 -4.07 11.05
C GLU A 72 -11.10 -2.72 11.26
N MET A 73 -9.75 -2.66 11.30
CA MET A 73 -9.00 -1.42 11.50
C MET A 73 -9.23 -0.41 10.35
N GLN A 74 -9.66 0.80 10.72
CA GLN A 74 -10.00 1.88 9.78
C GLN A 74 -9.00 3.06 9.79
N ASP A 75 -7.82 2.87 10.35
CA ASP A 75 -6.78 3.91 10.32
C ASP A 75 -5.97 3.88 9.02
N ARG A 76 -5.31 5.01 8.72
CA ARG A 76 -4.51 5.18 7.51
C ARG A 76 -3.43 4.10 7.32
N HIS A 77 -2.74 3.69 8.39
CA HIS A 77 -1.64 2.74 8.28
C HIS A 77 -2.16 1.33 8.01
N ALA A 78 -3.24 0.91 8.67
CA ALA A 78 -3.94 -0.33 8.38
C ALA A 78 -4.41 -0.38 6.91
N HIS A 79 -5.03 0.71 6.41
CA HIS A 79 -5.41 0.81 5.01
C HIS A 79 -4.22 0.70 4.06
N LEU A 80 -3.11 1.39 4.34
CA LEU A 80 -1.89 1.32 3.54
C LEU A 80 -1.29 -0.10 3.51
N LEU A 81 -1.23 -0.77 4.65
CA LEU A 81 -0.75 -2.16 4.74
C LEU A 81 -1.68 -3.12 3.99
N SER A 82 -3.00 -2.88 4.00
CA SER A 82 -3.97 -3.73 3.28
C SER A 82 -3.77 -3.77 1.76
N TYR A 83 -3.05 -2.79 1.17
CA TYR A 83 -2.76 -2.81 -0.26
C TYR A 83 -1.60 -3.73 -0.62
N LYS A 84 -0.77 -4.10 0.36
CA LYS A 84 0.34 -5.03 0.23
C LYS A 84 -0.16 -6.44 0.49
N ASP A 85 -0.07 -7.27 -0.54
CA ASP A 85 -0.34 -8.70 -0.47
C ASP A 85 0.91 -9.38 0.12
N ASP A 86 0.95 -9.52 1.45
CA ASP A 86 2.04 -10.17 2.21
C ASP A 86 1.51 -10.84 3.48
N ASP A 87 1.63 -12.16 3.52
CA ASP A 87 1.15 -12.98 4.63
C ASP A 87 1.82 -12.63 5.97
N TYR A 88 3.09 -12.21 5.96
CA TYR A 88 3.80 -11.89 7.21
C TYR A 88 3.24 -10.65 7.91
N LEU A 89 2.61 -9.72 7.18
CA LEU A 89 2.00 -8.54 7.79
C LEU A 89 0.93 -8.94 8.81
N TYR A 90 0.03 -9.84 8.42
CA TYR A 90 -1.02 -10.34 9.30
C TYR A 90 -0.44 -11.11 10.47
N VAL A 91 0.59 -11.93 10.24
CA VAL A 91 1.24 -12.68 11.33
C VAL A 91 1.89 -11.73 12.34
N ILE A 92 2.60 -10.70 11.89
CA ILE A 92 3.26 -9.70 12.75
C ILE A 92 2.21 -8.95 13.58
N LEU A 93 1.15 -8.44 12.94
CA LEU A 93 0.08 -7.69 13.63
C LEU A 93 -0.73 -8.59 14.57
N CYS A 94 -1.01 -9.85 14.19
CA CYS A 94 -1.65 -10.79 15.11
C CYS A 94 -0.76 -11.07 16.32
N THR A 95 0.56 -11.18 16.09
CA THR A 95 1.53 -11.40 17.18
C THR A 95 1.51 -10.25 18.18
N SER A 96 1.45 -8.99 17.74
CA SER A 96 1.43 -7.86 18.66
C SER A 96 0.16 -7.84 19.52
N ILE A 97 -1.01 -8.11 18.94
CA ILE A 97 -2.27 -8.16 19.70
C ILE A 97 -2.29 -9.35 20.67
N LEU A 98 -1.91 -10.55 20.21
CA LEU A 98 -1.86 -11.76 21.05
C LEU A 98 -0.86 -11.66 22.21
N HIS A 99 0.16 -10.81 22.08
CA HIS A 99 1.15 -10.54 23.13
C HIS A 99 0.85 -9.26 23.94
N HIS A 100 -0.35 -8.69 23.78
CA HIS A 100 -0.89 -7.59 24.59
C HIS A 100 -0.06 -6.31 24.52
N TYR A 101 0.41 -5.95 23.32
CA TYR A 101 0.95 -4.61 23.07
C TYR A 101 -0.15 -3.56 23.21
N SER A 102 0.20 -2.36 23.66
CA SER A 102 -0.77 -1.28 23.82
C SER A 102 -1.27 -0.76 22.46
N ASP A 103 -2.41 -0.09 22.43
CA ASP A 103 -2.93 0.55 21.20
C ASP A 103 -1.89 1.52 20.59
N GLN A 104 -1.13 2.22 21.44
CA GLN A 104 -0.07 3.13 21.02
C GLN A 104 1.10 2.38 20.37
N ASP A 105 1.51 1.24 20.94
CA ASP A 105 2.55 0.40 20.35
C ASP A 105 2.10 -0.23 19.04
N ILE A 106 0.84 -0.66 18.94
CA ILE A 106 0.27 -1.21 17.70
C ILE A 106 0.23 -0.14 16.60
N GLU A 107 -0.15 1.10 16.94
CA GLU A 107 -0.10 2.22 15.98
C GLU A 107 1.33 2.49 15.52
N ALA A 108 2.29 2.61 16.44
CA ALA A 108 3.70 2.79 16.11
C ALA A 108 4.28 1.64 15.27
N LEU A 109 3.85 0.40 15.56
CA LEU A 109 4.23 -0.78 14.78
C LEU A 109 3.67 -0.71 13.36
N LYS A 110 2.40 -0.33 13.16
CA LYS A 110 1.83 -0.18 11.81
C LYS A 110 2.56 0.91 11.02
N GLU A 111 2.87 2.05 11.63
CA GLU A 111 3.67 3.10 10.99
C GLU A 111 5.04 2.56 10.55
N LEU A 112 5.74 1.86 11.45
CA LEU A 112 7.02 1.21 11.16
C LEU A 112 6.92 0.20 10.01
N LEU A 113 5.85 -0.62 9.99
CA LEU A 113 5.64 -1.61 8.93
C LEU A 113 5.32 -0.94 7.59
N VAL A 114 4.59 0.18 7.57
CA VAL A 114 4.37 0.96 6.34
C VAL A 114 5.71 1.42 5.79
N LYS A 115 6.57 2.03 6.62
CA LYS A 115 7.94 2.44 6.24
C LYS A 115 8.72 1.28 5.66
N PHE A 116 8.79 0.17 6.40
CA PHE A 116 9.56 -1.01 6.02
C PHE A 116 9.09 -1.64 4.70
N TYR A 117 7.80 -1.99 4.62
CA TYR A 117 7.27 -2.75 3.49
C TYR A 117 7.17 -1.90 2.23
N TYR A 118 6.80 -0.62 2.32
CA TYR A 118 6.72 0.23 1.14
C TYR A 118 8.11 0.55 0.59
N GLN A 119 9.11 0.84 1.43
CA GLN A 119 10.48 1.02 0.95
C GLN A 119 11.00 -0.25 0.25
N ASN A 120 10.83 -1.42 0.87
CA ASN A 120 11.24 -2.69 0.25
C ASN A 120 10.49 -2.95 -1.07
N TRP A 121 9.18 -2.67 -1.10
CA TRP A 121 8.35 -2.92 -2.26
C TRP A 121 8.72 -2.02 -3.45
N VAL A 122 8.99 -0.73 -3.18
CA VAL A 122 9.45 0.22 -4.20
C VAL A 122 10.85 -0.16 -4.70
N ALA A 123 11.76 -0.54 -3.80
CA ALA A 123 13.14 -0.89 -4.14
C ALA A 123 13.25 -2.19 -4.94
N THR A 124 12.56 -3.25 -4.50
CA THR A 124 12.80 -4.63 -4.98
C THR A 124 11.66 -5.22 -5.78
N ARG A 125 10.42 -4.69 -5.62
CA ARG A 125 9.18 -5.32 -6.12
C ARG A 125 8.88 -6.70 -5.53
N GLU A 126 9.57 -7.08 -4.47
CA GLU A 126 9.41 -8.34 -3.75
C GLU A 126 8.93 -8.09 -2.31
N GLU A 127 8.59 -9.19 -1.63
CA GLU A 127 8.36 -9.22 -0.19
C GLU A 127 9.67 -9.03 0.57
N PRO A 128 9.67 -8.42 1.77
CA PRO A 128 10.86 -8.41 2.59
C PRO A 128 11.33 -9.83 2.91
N LYS A 129 12.64 -10.00 3.13
CA LYS A 129 13.18 -11.35 3.40
C LYS A 129 12.47 -11.99 4.59
N LYS A 130 11.99 -13.21 4.40
CA LYS A 130 11.33 -14.04 5.42
C LYS A 130 12.05 -14.01 6.78
N GLN A 131 13.39 -14.07 6.78
CA GLN A 131 14.18 -14.05 8.01
C GLN A 131 13.93 -12.77 8.84
N THR A 132 13.83 -11.61 8.21
CA THR A 132 13.57 -10.34 8.89
C THR A 132 12.19 -10.34 9.52
N ASN A 133 11.16 -10.80 8.79
CA ASN A 133 9.80 -10.92 9.32
C ASN A 133 9.74 -11.91 10.51
N CYS A 134 10.44 -13.05 10.42
CA CYS A 134 10.56 -13.98 11.54
C CYS A 134 11.27 -13.35 12.76
N ASN A 135 12.30 -12.51 12.53
CA ASN A 135 13.00 -11.80 13.61
C ASN A 135 12.08 -10.79 14.30
N ILE A 136 11.22 -10.07 13.54
CA ILE A 136 10.21 -9.16 14.09
C ILE A 136 9.19 -9.94 14.95
N ILE A 137 8.64 -11.04 14.42
CA ILE A 137 7.71 -11.91 15.18
C ILE A 137 8.36 -12.41 16.47
N LYS A 138 9.62 -12.86 16.42
CA LYS A 138 10.36 -13.31 17.60
C LYS A 138 10.54 -12.17 18.62
N ALA A 139 10.92 -10.98 18.18
CA ALA A 139 11.07 -9.81 19.04
C ALA A 139 9.74 -9.44 19.71
N LEU A 140 8.63 -9.49 18.97
CA LEU A 140 7.30 -9.25 19.51
C LEU A 140 6.94 -10.26 20.62
N LYS A 141 7.18 -11.55 20.38
CA LYS A 141 6.94 -12.63 21.35
C LYS A 141 7.78 -12.49 22.62
N GLU A 142 9.00 -11.98 22.49
CA GLU A 142 9.92 -11.62 23.58
C GLU A 142 9.53 -10.31 24.30
N LYS A 143 8.41 -9.68 23.92
CA LYS A 143 7.90 -8.41 24.48
C LYS A 143 8.88 -7.24 24.35
N LYS A 144 9.66 -7.20 23.27
CA LYS A 144 10.59 -6.09 23.00
C LYS A 144 9.83 -4.83 22.57
N SER A 145 10.40 -3.65 22.85
CA SER A 145 9.80 -2.38 22.43
C SER A 145 9.73 -2.25 20.91
N VAL A 146 8.80 -1.43 20.41
CA VAL A 146 8.71 -1.08 18.98
C VAL A 146 10.02 -0.44 18.48
N GLU A 147 10.73 0.31 19.33
CA GLU A 147 12.07 0.85 19.02
C GLU A 147 13.12 -0.25 18.77
N SER A 148 13.08 -1.33 19.54
CA SER A 148 13.94 -2.50 19.30
C SER A 148 13.59 -3.18 17.98
N ILE A 149 12.31 -3.22 17.62
CA ILE A 149 11.84 -3.76 16.33
C ILE A 149 12.28 -2.84 15.18
N ALA A 150 12.21 -1.52 15.37
CA ALA A 150 12.69 -0.54 14.40
C ALA A 150 14.18 -0.71 14.10
N SER A 151 14.98 -1.11 15.09
CA SER A 151 16.39 -1.43 14.90
C SER A 151 16.61 -2.64 13.96
N ILE A 152 15.76 -3.68 14.05
CA ILE A 152 15.78 -4.84 13.15
C ILE A 152 15.45 -4.41 11.71
N VAL A 153 14.45 -3.55 11.55
CA VAL A 153 14.06 -2.99 10.24
C VAL A 153 15.20 -2.15 9.66
N LYS A 154 15.79 -1.26 10.47
CA LYS A 154 16.90 -0.39 10.05
C LYS A 154 18.09 -1.18 9.55
N GLU A 155 18.51 -2.21 10.30
CA GLU A 155 19.61 -3.09 9.90
C GLU A 155 19.35 -3.74 8.53
N TYR A 156 18.13 -4.20 8.29
CA TYR A 156 17.73 -4.75 6.99
C TYR A 156 17.80 -3.70 5.86
N LEU A 157 17.21 -2.52 6.09
CA LEU A 157 17.17 -1.45 5.08
C LEU A 157 18.60 -1.01 4.69
N ASP A 158 19.49 -0.87 5.68
CA ASP A 158 20.88 -0.47 5.48
C ASP A 158 21.69 -1.56 4.78
N TYR A 159 21.63 -2.81 5.26
CA TYR A 159 22.39 -3.93 4.71
C TYR A 159 22.05 -4.20 3.24
N HIS A 160 20.76 -4.12 2.88
CA HIS A 160 20.28 -4.35 1.53
C HIS A 160 20.22 -3.08 0.66
N LYS A 161 20.64 -1.92 1.17
CA LYS A 161 20.59 -0.61 0.49
C LYS A 161 19.20 -0.23 0.00
N ILE A 162 18.16 -0.68 0.71
CA ILE A 162 16.76 -0.51 0.30
C ILE A 162 16.41 0.96 0.19
N THR A 163 16.81 1.80 1.16
CA THR A 163 16.52 3.24 1.16
C THR A 163 17.10 3.94 -0.07
N GLN A 164 18.31 3.55 -0.49
CA GLN A 164 18.95 4.12 -1.68
C GLN A 164 18.19 3.75 -2.96
N ASP A 165 17.85 2.47 -3.12
CA ASP A 165 17.13 1.97 -4.30
C ASP A 165 15.68 2.48 -4.34
N PHE A 166 15.04 2.62 -3.17
CA PHE A 166 13.75 3.29 -3.00
C PHE A 166 13.76 4.71 -3.58
N LYS A 167 14.69 5.57 -3.13
CA LYS A 167 14.82 6.96 -3.62
C LYS A 167 15.10 7.03 -5.11
N LYS A 168 15.92 6.11 -5.62
CA LYS A 168 16.25 6.02 -7.05
C LYS A 168 15.01 5.66 -7.87
N ASN A 169 14.26 4.65 -7.45
CA ASN A 169 13.11 4.13 -8.20
C ASN A 169 11.93 5.10 -8.22
N LEU A 170 11.74 5.92 -7.18
CA LEU A 170 10.73 7.00 -7.19
C LEU A 170 10.98 8.07 -8.26
N GLN A 171 12.24 8.24 -8.68
CA GLN A 171 12.65 9.25 -9.66
C GLN A 171 12.64 8.73 -11.11
N ASP A 172 12.21 7.49 -11.34
CA ASP A 172 12.15 6.90 -12.68
C ASP A 172 11.14 7.66 -13.57
N SER A 173 11.58 8.08 -14.75
CA SER A 173 10.77 8.81 -15.73
C SER A 173 9.72 7.93 -16.43
N LYS A 174 9.89 6.61 -16.40
CA LYS A 174 9.04 5.60 -17.02
C LYS A 174 8.22 4.80 -16.01
N LEU A 175 8.04 5.34 -14.81
CA LEU A 175 7.38 4.69 -13.69
C LEU A 175 6.01 4.12 -14.11
N TYR A 176 5.14 4.90 -14.75
CA TYR A 176 3.84 4.37 -15.21
C TYR A 176 4.00 3.19 -16.17
N GLU A 177 4.90 3.22 -17.14
CA GLU A 177 5.08 2.14 -18.13
C GLU A 177 5.48 0.83 -17.45
N GLN A 178 6.40 0.90 -16.49
CA GLN A 178 6.88 -0.24 -15.71
C GLN A 178 5.76 -0.86 -14.84
N HIS A 179 4.74 -0.06 -14.51
CA HIS A 179 3.66 -0.38 -13.58
C HIS A 179 2.26 -0.46 -14.22
N LYS A 180 2.18 -0.30 -15.56
CA LYS A 180 0.93 -0.19 -16.35
C LYS A 180 0.10 -1.46 -16.33
N LYS A 181 0.75 -2.63 -16.31
CA LYS A 181 0.06 -3.91 -16.09
C LYS A 181 -0.27 -4.00 -14.61
N SER A 182 -1.54 -4.30 -14.28
CA SER A 182 -1.98 -4.60 -12.91
C SER A 182 -1.34 -5.91 -12.44
N SER A 183 -0.04 -5.87 -12.17
CA SER A 183 0.69 -6.97 -11.57
C SER A 183 0.60 -6.83 -10.05
N LYS A 184 0.55 -7.97 -9.36
CA LYS A 184 0.64 -8.06 -7.88
C LYS A 184 1.84 -7.27 -7.32
N ASN A 185 2.86 -7.04 -8.14
CA ASN A 185 4.11 -6.38 -7.74
C ASN A 185 4.10 -4.85 -8.02
N SER A 186 3.01 -4.28 -8.51
CA SER A 186 2.95 -2.85 -8.83
C SER A 186 2.69 -2.00 -7.60
N TRP A 187 3.65 -1.14 -7.24
CA TRP A 187 3.59 -0.24 -6.09
C TRP A 187 3.05 1.17 -6.43
N LEU A 188 2.91 1.52 -7.72
CA LEU A 188 2.56 2.88 -8.14
C LEU A 188 1.23 3.38 -7.55
N ARG A 189 0.17 2.57 -7.69
CA ARG A 189 -1.16 2.91 -7.14
C ARG A 189 -1.11 3.10 -5.61
N PRO A 190 -0.55 2.15 -4.83
CA PRO A 190 -0.31 2.34 -3.40
C PRO A 190 0.47 3.60 -3.03
N ILE A 191 1.52 3.97 -3.78
CA ILE A 191 2.28 5.20 -3.51
C ILE A 191 1.44 6.45 -3.76
N LEU A 192 0.61 6.48 -4.82
CA LEU A 192 -0.31 7.59 -5.05
C LEU A 192 -1.38 7.68 -3.94
N ILE A 193 -1.87 6.55 -3.45
CA ILE A 193 -2.80 6.50 -2.31
C ILE A 193 -2.12 6.99 -1.02
N LEU A 194 -0.86 6.61 -0.79
CA LEU A 194 -0.07 7.12 0.34
C LEU A 194 0.05 8.64 0.30
N VAL A 195 0.36 9.22 -0.87
CA VAL A 195 0.38 10.67 -1.05
C VAL A 195 -1.00 11.27 -0.75
N GLU A 196 -2.08 10.70 -1.29
CA GLU A 196 -3.44 11.19 -1.07
C GLU A 196 -3.82 11.21 0.41
N TYR A 197 -3.54 10.13 1.16
CA TYR A 197 -3.78 10.09 2.61
C TYR A 197 -2.91 11.09 3.38
N SER A 198 -1.71 11.38 2.89
CA SER A 198 -0.78 12.34 3.51
C SER A 198 -1.17 13.80 3.27
N MET A 199 -2.05 14.07 2.31
CA MET A 199 -2.64 15.41 2.09
C MET A 199 -3.84 15.69 3.02
N SER A 200 -4.13 14.77 3.94
CA SER A 200 -5.18 14.90 4.95
C SER A 200 -4.59 14.74 6.35
N ASP A 201 -5.09 15.51 7.31
CA ASP A 201 -4.85 15.30 8.74
C ASP A 201 -5.80 14.24 9.34
N ASP A 202 -6.78 13.75 8.57
CA ASP A 202 -7.70 12.70 8.98
C ASP A 202 -6.97 11.37 9.26
N PRO A 203 -6.88 10.91 10.52
CA PRO A 203 -6.18 9.67 10.86
C PRO A 203 -6.93 8.41 10.38
N LYS A 204 -8.22 8.52 10.05
CA LYS A 204 -9.10 7.42 9.63
C LYS A 204 -9.77 7.73 8.28
N PRO A 205 -8.97 7.96 7.22
CA PRO A 205 -9.51 8.29 5.91
C PRO A 205 -10.32 7.10 5.39
N LYS A 206 -11.36 7.36 4.60
CA LYS A 206 -12.08 6.29 3.90
C LYS A 206 -11.10 5.51 3.01
N ARG A 207 -11.04 4.19 3.17
CA ARG A 207 -10.27 3.29 2.30
C ARG A 207 -10.61 3.53 0.83
N ILE A 208 -9.58 3.78 0.02
CA ILE A 208 -9.71 3.90 -1.43
C ILE A 208 -9.69 2.49 -2.03
N GLU A 209 -10.78 2.08 -2.66
CA GLU A 209 -10.85 0.81 -3.37
C GLU A 209 -10.07 0.87 -4.69
N LYS A 210 -9.29 -0.18 -5.00
CA LYS A 210 -8.41 -0.20 -6.19
C LYS A 210 -9.16 0.01 -7.51
N ASN A 211 -10.46 -0.31 -7.55
CA ASN A 211 -11.31 -0.21 -8.75
C ASN A 211 -12.08 1.12 -8.87
N ASP A 212 -12.07 1.96 -7.83
CA ASP A 212 -12.84 3.22 -7.83
C ASP A 212 -12.15 4.35 -8.60
N PHE A 213 -10.88 4.15 -8.96
CA PHE A 213 -10.05 5.19 -9.58
C PHE A 213 -9.17 4.69 -10.72
N HIS A 214 -8.75 5.66 -11.52
CA HIS A 214 -7.74 5.55 -12.55
C HIS A 214 -6.52 6.40 -12.18
N VAL A 215 -5.35 5.94 -12.62
CA VAL A 215 -4.14 6.77 -12.62
C VAL A 215 -4.21 7.67 -13.85
N GLU A 216 -4.56 8.93 -13.63
CA GLU A 216 -4.67 9.94 -14.68
C GLU A 216 -3.28 10.47 -15.06
N HIS A 217 -3.06 10.65 -16.35
CA HIS A 217 -1.90 11.35 -16.90
C HIS A 217 -2.30 12.79 -17.17
N ILE A 218 -1.71 13.75 -16.47
CA ILE A 218 -2.08 15.16 -16.64
C ILE A 218 -1.63 15.64 -18.03
N LEU A 219 -0.33 15.55 -18.33
CA LEU A 219 0.23 15.51 -19.68
C LEU A 219 -0.13 14.15 -20.33
N PRO A 220 -0.96 14.12 -21.38
CA PRO A 220 -1.46 12.87 -21.95
C PRO A 220 -0.37 12.01 -22.59
N GLN A 221 -0.60 10.69 -22.68
CA GLN A 221 0.29 9.75 -23.39
C GLN A 221 0.37 10.04 -24.89
N ASN A 222 -0.77 10.38 -25.50
CA ASN A 222 -0.89 10.66 -26.93
C ASN A 222 -1.58 12.01 -27.12
N PRO A 223 -0.89 13.14 -26.86
CA PRO A 223 -1.47 14.46 -27.09
C PRO A 223 -1.72 14.68 -28.58
N ASP A 224 -2.74 15.46 -28.91
CA ASP A 224 -3.00 15.85 -30.31
C ASP A 224 -1.83 16.70 -30.84
N PRO A 225 -1.36 16.52 -32.09
CA PRO A 225 -0.28 17.33 -32.66
C PRO A 225 -0.53 18.86 -32.61
N SER A 226 -1.79 19.28 -32.57
CA SER A 226 -2.19 20.69 -32.48
C SER A 226 -2.40 21.21 -31.05
N SER A 227 -2.35 20.31 -30.04
CA SER A 227 -2.61 20.61 -28.63
C SER A 227 -1.57 21.53 -28.01
N GLN A 228 -1.91 22.12 -26.86
CA GLN A 228 -0.98 22.89 -26.04
C GLN A 228 0.26 22.05 -25.67
N TRP A 229 0.08 20.76 -25.41
CA TRP A 229 1.13 19.85 -24.97
C TRP A 229 2.32 19.74 -25.94
N VAL A 230 2.08 19.82 -27.25
CA VAL A 230 3.15 19.73 -28.26
C VAL A 230 3.91 21.05 -28.41
N LYS A 231 3.31 22.17 -27.99
CA LYS A 231 3.92 23.51 -27.99
C LYS A 231 4.73 23.75 -26.71
N ASP A 232 4.20 23.31 -25.57
CA ASP A 232 4.78 23.58 -24.25
C ASP A 232 5.86 22.57 -23.86
N PHE A 233 5.95 21.42 -24.54
CA PHE A 233 6.93 20.39 -24.30
C PHE A 233 7.62 19.97 -25.60
N SER A 234 8.94 19.84 -25.57
CA SER A 234 9.69 19.10 -26.58
C SER A 234 9.38 17.60 -26.54
N GLU A 235 9.76 16.87 -27.58
CA GLU A 235 9.61 15.41 -27.61
C GLU A 235 10.43 14.73 -26.50
N GLU A 236 11.64 15.22 -26.23
CA GLU A 236 12.50 14.74 -25.15
C GLU A 236 11.85 14.95 -23.77
N GLU A 237 11.30 16.13 -23.51
CA GLU A 237 10.59 16.42 -22.26
C GLU A 237 9.33 15.57 -22.11
N ARG A 238 8.56 15.35 -23.19
CA ARG A 238 7.42 14.41 -23.13
C ARG A 238 7.89 13.00 -22.78
N GLY A 239 9.02 12.55 -23.32
CA GLY A 239 9.62 11.26 -22.97
C GLY A 239 10.05 11.17 -21.49
N LEU A 240 10.45 12.29 -20.89
CA LEU A 240 10.86 12.37 -19.49
C LEU A 240 9.68 12.43 -18.51
N TYR A 241 8.65 13.23 -18.81
CA TYR A 241 7.63 13.56 -17.82
C TYR A 241 6.35 12.75 -17.91
N THR A 242 5.95 12.29 -19.11
CA THR A 242 4.62 11.69 -19.34
C THR A 242 4.31 10.56 -18.37
N HIS A 243 5.29 9.70 -18.10
CA HIS A 243 5.15 8.52 -17.26
C HIS A 243 5.79 8.66 -15.87
N SER A 244 6.31 9.86 -15.56
CA SER A 244 6.94 10.17 -14.28
C SER A 244 5.91 10.35 -13.16
N LEU A 245 6.30 10.11 -11.91
CA LEU A 245 5.45 10.31 -10.73
C LEU A 245 4.77 11.69 -10.70
N ALA A 246 5.50 12.74 -11.10
CA ALA A 246 5.03 14.12 -11.06
C ALA A 246 3.80 14.36 -11.96
N ASN A 247 3.67 13.60 -13.05
CA ASN A 247 2.59 13.76 -14.01
C ASN A 247 1.34 12.91 -13.69
N LEU A 248 1.39 12.11 -12.61
CA LEU A 248 0.35 11.15 -12.28
C LEU A 248 -0.52 11.64 -11.12
N THR A 249 -1.81 11.33 -11.19
CA THR A 249 -2.79 11.67 -10.14
C THR A 249 -3.92 10.63 -10.09
N LEU A 250 -4.72 10.64 -9.02
CA LEU A 250 -5.87 9.77 -8.85
C LEU A 250 -7.13 10.43 -9.42
N LEU A 251 -7.90 9.74 -10.28
CA LEU A 251 -9.13 10.32 -10.81
C LEU A 251 -10.22 9.27 -10.98
N GLY A 252 -11.45 9.62 -10.62
CA GLY A 252 -12.62 8.75 -10.83
C GLY A 252 -12.86 8.51 -12.32
N GLY A 253 -13.26 7.28 -12.69
CA GLY A 253 -13.32 6.83 -14.08
C GLY A 253 -14.11 7.73 -15.02
N THR A 254 -15.30 8.20 -14.61
CA THR A 254 -16.10 9.13 -15.44
C THR A 254 -15.38 10.44 -15.73
N LYS A 255 -14.68 11.01 -14.75
CA LYS A 255 -13.89 12.24 -14.96
C LYS A 255 -12.64 11.96 -15.79
N ASN A 256 -12.00 10.81 -15.61
CA ASN A 256 -10.84 10.40 -16.41
C ASN A 256 -11.20 10.27 -17.90
N THR A 257 -12.33 9.63 -18.22
CA THR A 257 -12.84 9.54 -19.60
C THR A 257 -13.15 10.91 -20.20
N GLN A 258 -13.69 11.84 -19.40
CA GLN A 258 -13.97 13.21 -19.84
C GLN A 258 -12.68 14.01 -20.07
N ALA A 259 -11.68 13.86 -19.19
CA ALA A 259 -10.42 14.59 -19.26
C ALA A 259 -9.59 14.15 -20.46
N SER A 260 -9.48 12.84 -20.71
CA SER A 260 -8.85 12.25 -21.90
C SER A 260 -7.53 12.97 -22.28
N ASN A 261 -7.37 13.35 -23.54
CA ASN A 261 -6.22 14.07 -24.07
C ASN A 261 -6.42 15.59 -24.15
N LEU A 262 -7.39 16.15 -23.41
CA LEU A 262 -7.65 17.59 -23.42
C LEU A 262 -6.44 18.39 -22.90
N ASP A 263 -6.38 19.66 -23.28
CA ASP A 263 -5.41 20.61 -22.76
C ASP A 263 -5.62 20.85 -21.26
N PHE A 264 -4.54 21.25 -20.57
CA PHE A 264 -4.52 21.38 -19.11
C PHE A 264 -5.68 22.23 -18.57
N LYS A 265 -5.94 23.38 -19.22
CA LYS A 265 -7.00 24.31 -18.83
C LYS A 265 -8.38 23.65 -18.80
N ASP A 266 -8.67 22.74 -19.71
CA ASP A 266 -9.97 22.05 -19.76
C ASP A 266 -10.00 20.85 -18.83
N LYS A 267 -8.90 20.11 -18.68
CA LYS A 267 -8.77 19.07 -17.64
C LYS A 267 -9.05 19.63 -16.25
N LYS A 268 -8.47 20.79 -15.91
CA LYS A 268 -8.72 21.50 -14.64
C LYS A 268 -10.21 21.74 -14.39
N LYS A 269 -10.94 22.24 -15.39
CA LYS A 269 -12.39 22.46 -15.27
C LYS A 269 -13.13 21.15 -14.98
N ILE A 270 -12.70 20.02 -15.53
CA ILE A 270 -13.31 18.70 -15.27
C ILE A 270 -13.02 18.25 -13.83
N TYR A 271 -11.79 18.43 -13.38
CA TYR A 271 -11.37 18.11 -12.01
C TYR A 271 -12.19 18.91 -11.00
N MET A 272 -12.40 20.20 -11.25
CA MET A 272 -13.17 21.11 -10.41
C MET A 272 -14.70 21.04 -10.61
N GLY A 273 -15.18 20.31 -11.62
CA GLY A 273 -16.61 20.18 -11.91
C GLY A 273 -17.24 21.37 -12.66
N GLU A 274 -16.45 22.19 -13.34
CA GLU A 274 -16.90 23.43 -14.00
C GLU A 274 -17.51 23.21 -15.41
N ILE A 275 -17.22 22.10 -16.10
CA ILE A 275 -17.63 21.90 -17.51
C ILE A 275 -19.10 21.49 -17.67
N LYS A 276 -19.89 22.25 -18.45
CA LYS A 276 -21.30 21.97 -18.80
C LYS A 276 -21.55 20.81 -19.77
N LEU A 277 -21.60 19.58 -19.27
CA LEU A 277 -22.23 18.45 -19.99
C LEU A 277 -23.76 18.47 -19.76
N ASN A 278 -24.49 19.02 -20.73
CA ASN A 278 -25.95 19.05 -20.87
C ASN A 278 -26.82 19.71 -19.77
N LYS A 279 -27.94 20.30 -20.20
CA LYS A 279 -28.88 21.12 -19.40
C LYS A 279 -29.71 20.35 -18.35
N LYS A 280 -29.51 19.05 -18.16
CA LYS A 280 -30.34 18.25 -17.22
C LYS A 280 -29.51 17.38 -16.29
N LYS A 281 -29.62 17.77 -15.02
CA LYS A 281 -29.43 17.01 -13.77
C LYS A 281 -28.01 16.86 -13.19
N ILE A 282 -27.93 17.32 -11.93
CA ILE A 282 -26.91 17.20 -10.88
C ILE A 282 -25.88 18.36 -10.83
N PRO A 283 -25.74 19.07 -9.69
CA PRO A 283 -24.63 19.98 -9.46
C PRO A 283 -23.31 19.19 -9.47
N ARG A 284 -22.35 19.65 -10.27
CA ARG A 284 -21.12 18.91 -10.51
C ARG A 284 -20.22 18.96 -9.29
N VAL A 285 -19.91 17.80 -8.76
CA VAL A 285 -18.98 17.67 -7.64
C VAL A 285 -17.56 17.67 -8.19
N MET A 286 -16.70 18.42 -7.53
CA MET A 286 -15.24 18.34 -7.68
C MET A 286 -14.76 16.90 -7.47
N THR A 287 -13.60 16.55 -8.01
CA THR A 287 -12.95 15.27 -7.66
C THR A 287 -12.78 15.16 -6.14
N CYS A 288 -12.92 13.95 -5.58
CA CYS A 288 -12.70 13.71 -4.17
C CYS A 288 -11.21 13.61 -3.80
N TYR A 289 -10.32 13.44 -4.79
CA TYR A 289 -8.88 13.28 -4.58
C TYR A 289 -8.19 14.62 -4.41
N LYS A 290 -7.69 14.89 -3.19
CA LYS A 290 -6.96 16.10 -2.81
C LYS A 290 -5.73 16.33 -3.70
N MET A 291 -5.01 15.28 -4.06
CA MET A 291 -3.83 15.41 -4.92
C MET A 291 -4.14 15.91 -6.34
N THR A 292 -5.37 15.73 -6.81
CA THR A 292 -5.84 16.27 -8.09
C THR A 292 -6.41 17.68 -7.94
N ILE A 293 -7.04 17.98 -6.80
CA ILE A 293 -7.45 19.35 -6.46
C ILE A 293 -6.21 20.26 -6.40
N ASP A 294 -5.12 19.77 -5.81
CA ASP A 294 -3.81 20.44 -5.78
C ASP A 294 -3.26 20.70 -7.20
N VAL A 295 -3.30 19.70 -8.10
CA VAL A 295 -2.95 19.87 -9.52
C VAL A 295 -3.76 21.00 -10.16
N ALA A 296 -5.05 21.10 -9.85
CA ALA A 296 -5.91 22.14 -10.39
C ALA A 296 -5.56 23.56 -9.89
N GLN A 297 -4.69 23.72 -8.89
CA GLN A 297 -4.22 25.03 -8.44
C GLN A 297 -3.08 25.60 -9.31
N TYR A 298 -2.39 24.76 -10.08
CA TYR A 298 -1.32 25.21 -10.98
C TYR A 298 -1.88 26.09 -12.09
N THR A 299 -1.23 27.22 -12.37
CA THR A 299 -1.66 28.14 -13.45
C THR A 299 -1.44 27.52 -14.82
N GLU A 300 -0.30 26.87 -15.00
CA GLU A 300 0.15 26.20 -16.22
C GLU A 300 0.78 24.86 -15.87
N TRP A 301 0.83 23.95 -16.84
CA TRP A 301 1.48 22.64 -16.70
C TRP A 301 2.64 22.54 -17.67
N THR A 302 3.82 22.90 -17.19
CA THR A 302 5.08 23.00 -17.93
C THR A 302 6.16 22.14 -17.26
N PRO A 303 7.33 21.92 -17.89
CA PRO A 303 8.46 21.25 -17.24
C PRO A 303 8.81 21.83 -15.87
N LYS A 304 8.74 23.16 -15.72
CA LYS A 304 9.01 23.85 -14.45
C LYS A 304 8.01 23.48 -13.34
N SER A 305 6.71 23.41 -13.65
CA SER A 305 5.71 22.98 -12.65
C SER A 305 5.85 21.51 -12.30
N LEU A 306 6.23 20.67 -13.28
CA LEU A 306 6.44 19.24 -13.07
C LEU A 306 7.62 18.97 -12.15
N GLU A 307 8.75 19.67 -12.32
CA GLU A 307 9.90 19.49 -11.42
C GLU A 307 9.61 19.96 -10.01
N LYS A 308 8.94 21.11 -9.85
CA LYS A 308 8.48 21.56 -8.52
C LYS A 308 7.59 20.50 -7.86
N ARG A 309 6.59 20.00 -8.61
CA ARG A 309 5.68 18.96 -8.10
C ARG A 309 6.42 17.67 -7.76
N LYS A 310 7.41 17.27 -8.57
CA LYS A 310 8.24 16.10 -8.30
C LYS A 310 8.92 16.21 -6.94
N GLU A 311 9.57 17.35 -6.66
CA GLU A 311 10.20 17.62 -5.37
C GLU A 311 9.18 17.57 -4.21
N ASP A 312 8.01 18.19 -4.39
CA ASP A 312 6.97 18.23 -3.37
C ASP A 312 6.42 16.83 -3.07
N LEU A 313 6.17 16.02 -4.10
CA LEU A 313 5.72 14.63 -3.95
C LEU A 313 6.77 13.74 -3.29
N ILE A 314 8.04 13.87 -3.68
CA ILE A 314 9.14 13.13 -3.07
C ILE A 314 9.23 13.48 -1.58
N LYS A 315 9.19 14.76 -1.21
CA LYS A 315 9.21 15.19 0.20
C LYS A 315 8.07 14.58 1.01
N ILE A 316 6.85 14.55 0.46
CA ILE A 316 5.70 13.92 1.12
C ILE A 316 5.98 12.43 1.34
N ILE A 317 6.39 11.70 0.30
CA ILE A 317 6.63 10.25 0.38
C ILE A 317 7.76 9.94 1.36
N GLU A 318 8.88 10.67 1.29
CA GLU A 318 10.03 10.51 2.19
C GLU A 318 9.64 10.81 3.64
N SER A 319 8.84 11.86 3.91
CA SER A 319 8.40 12.19 5.27
C SER A 319 7.59 11.10 5.95
N VAL A 320 6.92 10.24 5.17
CA VAL A 320 6.11 9.13 5.67
C VAL A 320 6.92 7.84 5.72
N LEU A 321 7.78 7.61 4.74
CA LEU A 321 8.43 6.30 4.54
C LEU A 321 9.84 6.19 5.11
N GLU A 322 10.54 7.29 5.33
CA GLU A 322 11.88 7.25 5.93
C GLU A 322 11.82 6.95 7.43
N LEU A 323 12.86 6.26 7.90
CA LEU A 323 12.95 5.69 9.24
C LEU A 323 13.86 6.50 10.17
#